data_AF-A0AAV5M487-F1
#
_entry.id   AF-A0AAV5M487-F1
#
_cell.length_a   1.000
_cell.length_b   1.000
_cell.length_c   1.000
_cell.angle_alpha   90.00
_cell.angle_beta   90.00
_cell.angle_gamma   90.00
#
_symmetry.space_group_name_H-M   'P 1'
#
loop_
_entity.id
_entity.type
_entity.pdbx_description
1 polymer ?
#
loop_
_entity_poly.entity_id
_entity_poly.type
_entity_poly.pdbx_seq_one_letter_code
_entity_poly.pdbx_strand_id
1 'polypeptide(L)' 'MRQHEKVLAVGVLDTETTVVSIFPSPMHYAGPTEVQWHAKAHINA' A
#
# COMPACT_ATOMS: atom_id res chain seq x y z
N MET A 1 -11.07 -3.52 -0.97
CA MET A 1 -10.18 -3.72 -2.13
C MET A 1 -10.82 -3.43 -3.49
N ARG A 2 -12.16 -3.38 -3.58
CA ARG A 2 -12.93 -3.16 -4.81
C ARG A 2 -12.52 -1.97 -5.69
N GLN A 3 -12.04 -0.86 -5.12
CA GLN A 3 -11.53 0.26 -5.92
C GLN A 3 -10.22 -0.10 -6.63
N HIS A 4 -9.24 -0.65 -5.90
CA HIS A 4 -7.96 -1.07 -6.44
C HIS A 4 -8.11 -2.19 -7.48
N GLU A 5 -9.07 -3.09 -7.28
CA GLU A 5 -9.43 -4.11 -8.27
C GLU A 5 -9.83 -3.49 -9.63
N LYS A 6 -10.54 -2.35 -9.62
CA LYS A 6 -10.89 -1.65 -10.87
C LYS A 6 -9.67 -1.03 -11.55
N VAL A 7 -8.72 -0.49 -10.78
CA VAL A 7 -7.46 0.06 -11.31
C VAL A 7 -6.63 -1.02 -12.02
N LEU A 8 -6.53 -2.20 -11.40
CA LEU A 8 -5.88 -3.37 -12.02
C LEU A 8 -6.64 -3.84 -13.26
N ALA A 9 -7.97 -3.93 -13.20
CA ALA A 9 -8.79 -4.41 -14.30
C ALA A 9 -8.72 -3.51 -15.56
N VAL A 10 -8.53 -2.20 -15.40
CA VAL A 10 -8.31 -1.28 -16.54
C VAL A 10 -6.85 -1.18 -16.97
N GLY A 11 -5.94 -1.95 -16.35
CA GLY A 11 -4.54 -2.04 -16.73
C GLY A 11 -3.70 -0.81 -16.40
N VAL A 12 -4.13 0.05 -15.47
CA VAL A 12 -3.32 1.20 -15.01
C VAL A 12 -2.06 0.72 -14.30
N LEU A 13 -2.16 -0.41 -13.59
CA LEU A 13 -1.05 -1.19 -13.06
C LEU A 13 -1.15 -2.61 -13.62
N ASP A 14 -0.01 -3.21 -13.95
CA ASP A 14 0.06 -4.58 -14.47
C ASP A 14 -0.16 -5.61 -13.36
N THR A 15 -1.07 -6.56 -13.59
CA THR A 15 -1.45 -7.59 -12.61
C THR A 15 -0.35 -8.61 -12.37
N GLU A 16 0.52 -8.87 -13.36
CA GLU A 16 1.58 -9.88 -13.23
C GLU A 16 2.75 -9.37 -12.37
N THR A 17 2.93 -8.06 -12.29
CA THR A 17 4.05 -7.41 -11.58
C THR A 17 3.60 -6.63 -10.33
N THR A 18 2.31 -6.67 -9.98
CA THR A 18 1.77 -5.92 -8.83
C THR A 18 1.17 -6.84 -7.77
N VAL A 19 1.71 -6.80 -6.55
CA VAL A 19 1.13 -7.47 -5.37
C VAL A 19 0.23 -6.49 -4.62
N VAL A 20 -0.99 -6.92 -4.29
CA VAL A 20 -1.94 -6.13 -3.49
C VAL A 20 -2.18 -6.80 -2.14
N SER A 21 -1.89 -6.07 -1.05
CA SER A 21 -2.10 -6.52 0.33
C SER A 21 -2.65 -5.38 1.21
N ILE A 22 -3.04 -5.70 2.44
CA ILE A 22 -3.51 -4.74 3.44
C ILE A 22 -2.44 -4.59 4.52
N PHE A 23 -1.92 -3.37 4.69
CA PHE A 23 -1.11 -3.02 5.85
C PHE A 23 -2.04 -2.74 7.05
N PRO A 24 -1.98 -3.52 8.15
CA PRO A 24 -3.01 -3.49 9.20
C PRO A 24 -2.80 -2.41 10.27
N SER A 25 -1.81 -1.52 10.10
CA SER A 25 -1.51 -0.46 11.08
C SER A 25 -2.54 0.67 10.99
N PRO A 26 -3.00 1.23 12.13
CA PRO A 26 -3.81 2.45 12.11
C PRO A 26 -2.99 3.63 11.56
N MET A 27 -3.68 4.52 10.84
CA MET A 27 -3.10 5.76 10.32
C MET A 27 -3.24 6.89 11.34
N HIS A 28 -2.13 7.48 11.76
CA HIS A 28 -2.04 8.52 12.79
C HIS A 28 -2.01 9.94 12.21
N TYR A 29 -1.81 10.08 10.91
CA TYR A 29 -1.68 11.36 10.22
C TYR A 29 -0.54 12.24 10.77
N ALA A 30 0.57 11.62 11.21
CA ALA A 30 1.67 12.29 11.91
C ALA A 30 2.88 12.64 11.02
N GLY A 31 2.66 12.80 9.71
CA GLY A 31 3.62 13.38 8.76
C GLY A 31 5.04 12.78 8.84
N PRO A 32 6.09 13.60 9.06
CA PRO A 32 7.49 13.15 9.09
C PRO A 32 7.82 12.07 10.13
N THR A 33 7.03 11.96 11.20
CA THR A 33 7.21 10.93 12.22
C THR A 33 6.65 9.59 11.75
N GLU A 34 5.44 9.60 11.19
CA GLU A 34 4.78 8.36 10.77
C GLU A 34 5.35 7.79 9.47
N VAL A 35 5.87 8.62 8.56
CA VAL A 35 6.50 8.11 7.33
C VAL A 35 7.71 7.21 7.62
N GLN A 36 8.42 7.44 8.74
CA GLN A 36 9.50 6.55 9.18
C GLN A 36 8.98 5.17 9.62
N TRP A 37 7.81 5.13 10.27
CA TRP A 37 7.14 3.88 10.64
C TRP A 37 6.69 3.10 9.40
N HIS A 38 6.05 3.76 8.42
CA HIS A 38 5.67 3.13 7.16
C HIS A 38 6.87 2.55 6.41
N ALA A 39 7.95 3.33 6.30
CA ALA A 39 9.18 2.89 5.63
C ALA A 39 9.79 1.67 6.33
N LYS A 40 9.91 1.71 7.67
CA LYS A 40 10.46 0.59 8.44
C LYS A 40 9.60 -0.67 8.37
N ALA A 41 8.27 -0.51 8.35
CA ALA A 41 7.35 -1.64 8.23
C ALA A 41 7.48 -2.36 6.88
N HIS A 42 7.70 -1.63 5.78
CA HIS A 42 7.88 -2.24 4.45
C HIS A 42 9.29 -2.82 4.21
N ILE A 43 10.31 -2.36 4.94
CA ILE A 43 11.66 -2.97 4.87
C ILE A 43 11.70 -4.32 5.58
N ASN A 44 10.95 -4.45 6.68
CA ASN A 44 10.90 -5.67 7.50
C ASN A 44 9.78 -6.64 7.08
N ALA A 45 8.99 -6.29 6.06
CA ALA A 45 7.95 -7.14 5.49
C ALA A 45 8.53 -8.29 4.67
#